data_AF-A0A0P9ESG0-F1
#
_entry.id   AF-A0A0P9ESG0-F1
#
_cell.length_a   1.000
_cell.length_b   1.000
_cell.length_c   1.000
_cell.angle_alpha   90.00
_cell.angle_beta   90.00
_cell.angle_gamma   90.00
#
_symmetry.space_group_name_H-M   'P 1'
#
loop_
_entity.id
_entity.type
_entity.pdbx_description
1 polymer ?
#
loop_
_entity_poly.entity_id
_entity_poly.type
_entity_poly.pdbx_seq_one_letter_code
_entity_poly.pdbx_strand_id
1 'polypeptide(L)'
;MQDQIQDFKDLLARMDGLVNAAWNAEIDPRMCRQLAAVRQRAVRIQGHLTGEANPGFPAPTPQPATLGDGEELVERFNALVEAARASDLSTTLTHYLHNAGLRLTFLARGNQQRLASRQVPDPGRTAHLQQDDTSTHATLVDTSPFGLGVETDTALTPDSVVRVVVEEADGRSRTYECLVAHCRPLDSGYHLGLEIFTSKL
;
A
#
# COMPACT_ATOMS: atom_id res chain seq x y z
N MET A 1 -16.33 17.25 18.44
CA MET A 1 -17.00 16.05 17.90
C MET A 1 -16.10 15.56 16.77
N GLN A 2 -15.36 14.46 16.96
CA GLN A 2 -14.50 13.93 15.89
C GLN A 2 -15.40 13.51 14.73
N ASP A 3 -15.09 13.99 13.53
CA ASP A 3 -15.87 13.72 12.32
C ASP A 3 -15.60 12.26 11.88
N GLN A 4 -16.40 11.33 12.43
CA GLN A 4 -16.24 9.89 12.28
C GLN A 4 -16.45 9.45 10.82
N ILE A 5 -15.61 8.53 10.35
CA ILE A 5 -15.75 7.92 9.02
C ILE A 5 -16.97 6.99 9.01
N GLN A 6 -17.93 7.27 8.15
CA GLN A 6 -19.19 6.51 8.09
C GLN A 6 -19.02 5.19 7.34
N ASP A 7 -18.33 5.22 6.21
CA ASP A 7 -18.10 4.06 5.35
C ASP A 7 -16.85 4.24 4.48
N PHE A 8 -16.59 3.26 3.60
CA PHE A 8 -15.45 3.33 2.69
C PHE A 8 -15.57 4.45 1.65
N LYS A 9 -16.78 4.84 1.24
CA LYS A 9 -16.98 5.92 0.27
C LYS A 9 -16.69 7.28 0.90
N ASP A 10 -17.08 7.49 2.17
CA ASP A 10 -16.75 8.67 2.96
C ASP A 10 -15.22 8.79 3.16
N LEU A 11 -14.55 7.68 3.48
CA LEU A 11 -13.08 7.66 3.51
C LEU A 11 -12.47 8.11 2.18
N LEU A 12 -12.92 7.54 1.06
CA LEU A 12 -12.42 7.93 -0.27
C LEU A 12 -12.70 9.39 -0.60
N ALA A 13 -13.90 9.90 -0.28
CA ALA A 13 -14.27 11.30 -0.49
C ALA A 13 -13.29 12.24 0.23
N ARG A 14 -12.94 11.92 1.48
CA ARG A 14 -11.99 12.68 2.28
C ARG A 14 -10.56 12.57 1.77
N MET A 15 -10.12 11.38 1.35
CA MET A 15 -8.81 11.19 0.72
C MET A 15 -8.71 11.98 -0.59
N ASP A 16 -9.73 11.93 -1.44
CA ASP A 16 -9.78 12.69 -2.70
C ASP A 16 -9.77 14.21 -2.43
N GLY A 17 -10.45 14.64 -1.36
CA GLY A 17 -10.38 16.00 -0.82
C GLY A 17 -8.98 16.44 -0.46
N LEU A 18 -8.25 15.62 0.31
CA LEU A 18 -6.86 15.89 0.70
C LEU A 18 -5.90 15.88 -0.50
N VAL A 19 -6.07 14.96 -1.45
CA VAL A 19 -5.27 14.95 -2.69
C VAL A 19 -5.45 16.25 -3.46
N ASN A 20 -6.69 16.71 -3.64
CA ASN A 20 -6.97 17.97 -4.34
C ASN A 20 -6.40 19.17 -3.58
N ALA A 21 -6.59 19.23 -2.27
CA ALA A 21 -6.03 20.29 -1.43
C ALA A 21 -4.50 20.33 -1.51
N ALA A 22 -3.83 19.18 -1.53
CA ALA A 22 -2.37 19.10 -1.57
C ALA A 22 -1.80 19.62 -2.90
N TRP A 23 -2.44 19.27 -4.02
CA TRP A 23 -2.06 19.81 -5.33
C TRP A 23 -2.30 21.32 -5.42
N ASN A 24 -3.42 21.81 -4.91
CA ASN A 24 -3.76 23.24 -4.93
C ASN A 24 -2.85 24.08 -4.04
N ALA A 25 -2.35 23.51 -2.94
CA ALA A 25 -1.41 24.16 -2.03
C ALA A 25 0.06 24.04 -2.47
N GLU A 26 0.32 23.48 -3.67
CA GLU A 26 1.68 23.31 -4.22
C GLU A 26 2.64 22.55 -3.29
N ILE A 27 2.11 21.61 -2.49
CA ILE A 27 2.93 20.70 -1.66
C ILE A 27 3.85 19.88 -2.58
N ASP A 28 5.01 19.43 -2.04
CA ASP A 28 5.97 18.59 -2.78
C ASP A 28 5.24 17.53 -3.63
N PRO A 29 5.40 17.55 -4.97
CA PRO A 29 4.72 16.63 -5.87
C PRO A 29 4.94 15.14 -5.54
N ARG A 30 6.03 14.79 -4.86
CA ARG A 30 6.29 13.42 -4.38
C ARG A 30 5.29 13.01 -3.31
N MET A 31 4.97 13.89 -2.37
CA MET A 31 3.97 13.63 -1.33
C MET A 31 2.58 13.53 -1.93
N CYS A 32 2.22 14.43 -2.86
CA CYS A 32 0.93 14.40 -3.55
C CYS A 32 0.73 13.10 -4.34
N ARG A 33 1.76 12.65 -5.08
CA ARG A 33 1.74 11.36 -5.79
C ARG A 33 1.66 10.18 -4.82
N GLN A 34 2.37 10.21 -3.70
CA GLN A 34 2.30 9.16 -2.70
C GLN A 34 0.89 9.05 -2.12
N LEU A 35 0.25 10.17 -1.77
CA LEU A 35 -1.11 10.17 -1.24
C LEU A 35 -2.12 9.65 -2.28
N ALA A 36 -2.02 10.08 -3.54
CA ALA A 36 -2.86 9.58 -4.62
C ALA A 36 -2.69 8.07 -4.85
N ALA A 37 -1.45 7.57 -4.78
CA ALA A 37 -1.17 6.13 -4.87
C ALA A 37 -1.78 5.36 -3.69
N VAL A 38 -1.67 5.88 -2.46
CA VAL A 38 -2.29 5.29 -1.27
C VAL A 38 -3.80 5.20 -1.41
N ARG A 39 -4.45 6.24 -1.95
CA ARG A 39 -5.89 6.22 -2.28
C ARG A 39 -6.22 5.12 -3.28
N GLN A 40 -5.49 5.01 -4.39
CA GLN A 40 -5.74 3.98 -5.39
C GLN A 40 -5.55 2.56 -4.83
N ARG A 41 -4.50 2.37 -4.03
CA ARG A 41 -4.19 1.10 -3.36
C ARG A 41 -5.24 0.71 -2.32
N ALA A 42 -5.80 1.67 -1.58
CA ALA A 42 -6.91 1.43 -0.66
C ALA A 42 -8.13 0.84 -1.39
N VAL A 43 -8.45 1.30 -2.60
CA VAL A 43 -9.50 0.71 -3.45
C VAL A 43 -9.17 -0.72 -3.85
N ARG A 44 -7.93 -1.00 -4.24
CA ARG A 44 -7.49 -2.36 -4.62
C ARG A 44 -7.57 -3.33 -3.44
N ILE A 45 -7.12 -2.90 -2.27
CA ILE A 45 -7.21 -3.69 -1.03
C ILE A 45 -8.67 -3.93 -0.67
N GLN A 46 -9.51 -2.90 -0.67
CA GLN A 46 -10.94 -3.06 -0.37
C GLN A 46 -11.59 -4.05 -1.34
N GLY A 47 -11.28 -3.96 -2.64
CA GLY A 47 -11.88 -4.82 -3.65
C GLY A 47 -11.47 -6.28 -3.48
N HIS A 48 -10.20 -6.52 -3.12
CA HIS A 48 -9.71 -7.83 -2.72
C HIS A 48 -10.42 -8.37 -1.48
N LEU A 49 -10.62 -7.52 -0.46
CA LEU A 49 -11.24 -7.93 0.80
C LEU A 49 -12.73 -8.24 0.68
N THR A 50 -13.46 -7.53 -0.19
CA THR A 50 -14.92 -7.70 -0.36
C THR A 50 -15.31 -8.55 -1.56
N GLY A 51 -14.38 -8.85 -2.47
CA GLY A 51 -14.67 -9.46 -3.77
C GLY A 51 -15.30 -8.50 -4.78
N GLU A 52 -15.37 -7.20 -4.47
CA GLU A 52 -15.88 -6.19 -5.39
C GLU A 52 -14.80 -5.78 -6.40
N ALA A 53 -15.13 -5.79 -7.70
CA ALA A 53 -14.16 -5.43 -8.74
C ALA A 53 -13.73 -3.95 -8.70
N ASN A 54 -14.59 -3.05 -8.22
CA ASN A 54 -14.34 -1.61 -8.20
C ASN A 54 -15.07 -0.91 -7.04
N PRO A 55 -14.67 -1.15 -5.78
CA PRO A 55 -15.30 -0.50 -4.64
C PRO A 55 -15.05 1.02 -4.71
N GLY A 56 -16.12 1.79 -4.46
CA GLY A 56 -16.08 3.24 -4.61
C GLY A 56 -16.35 3.72 -6.04
N PHE A 57 -16.88 2.87 -6.93
CA PHE A 57 -17.57 3.31 -8.13
C PHE A 57 -19.08 3.50 -7.88
N PRO A 58 -19.72 4.57 -8.41
CA PRO A 58 -19.07 5.74 -9.01
C PRO A 58 -18.20 6.47 -7.99
N ALA A 59 -17.15 7.15 -8.47
CA ALA A 59 -16.23 7.89 -7.61
C ALA A 59 -17.02 8.87 -6.72
N PRO A 60 -16.77 8.89 -5.40
CA PRO A 60 -17.46 9.83 -4.52
C PRO A 60 -17.07 11.27 -4.86
N THR A 61 -17.95 12.20 -4.54
CA THR A 61 -17.60 13.63 -4.61
C THR A 61 -16.53 13.93 -3.56
N PRO A 62 -15.38 14.52 -3.93
CA PRO A 62 -14.34 14.88 -2.97
C PRO A 62 -14.89 15.82 -1.89
N GLN A 63 -14.59 15.51 -0.62
CA GLN A 63 -14.93 16.42 0.47
C GLN A 63 -13.96 17.62 0.43
N PRO A 64 -14.45 18.87 0.48
CA PRO A 64 -13.57 20.03 0.46
C PRO A 64 -12.57 20.01 1.63
N ALA A 65 -11.31 20.31 1.32
CA ALA A 65 -10.24 20.47 2.28
C ALA A 65 -9.34 21.63 1.87
N THR A 66 -8.62 22.19 2.84
CA THR A 66 -7.59 23.21 2.65
C THR A 66 -6.35 22.79 3.41
N LEU A 67 -5.17 23.09 2.87
CA LEU A 67 -3.88 22.77 3.48
C LEU A 67 -2.97 23.99 3.37
N GLY A 68 -2.21 24.28 4.42
CA GLY A 68 -1.16 25.29 4.43
C GLY A 68 0.18 24.76 3.94
N ASP A 69 0.56 23.55 4.34
CA ASP A 69 1.85 22.94 3.97
C ASP A 69 1.85 21.40 4.04
N GLY A 70 3.03 20.81 3.82
CA GLY A 70 3.24 19.37 3.86
C GLY A 70 3.14 18.74 5.26
N GLU A 71 3.40 19.49 6.34
CA GLU A 71 3.22 18.98 7.70
C GLU A 71 1.74 18.86 8.03
N GLU A 72 0.94 19.88 7.68
CA GLU A 72 -0.52 19.81 7.81
C GLU A 72 -1.10 18.67 6.99
N LEU A 73 -0.57 18.39 5.78
CA LEU A 73 -1.01 17.24 5.00
C LEU A 73 -0.84 15.92 5.77
N VAL A 74 0.33 15.72 6.39
CA VAL A 74 0.62 14.52 7.19
C VAL A 74 -0.30 14.44 8.40
N GLU A 75 -0.50 15.54 9.11
CA GLU A 75 -1.40 15.61 10.27
C GLU A 75 -2.83 15.23 9.88
N ARG A 76 -3.37 15.86 8.83
CA ARG A 76 -4.73 15.62 8.32
C ARG A 76 -4.92 14.19 7.84
N PHE A 77 -3.92 13.65 7.15
CA PHE A 77 -3.95 12.25 6.72
C PHE A 77 -3.96 11.30 7.92
N ASN A 78 -3.09 11.51 8.91
CA ASN A 78 -3.05 10.66 10.11
C ASN A 78 -4.35 10.76 10.93
N ALA A 79 -4.94 11.95 11.05
CA ALA A 79 -6.25 12.13 11.67
C ALA A 79 -7.35 11.34 10.93
N LEU A 80 -7.30 11.33 9.60
CA LEU A 80 -8.20 10.52 8.77
C LEU A 80 -8.01 9.02 9.01
N VAL A 81 -6.77 8.55 9.16
CA VAL A 81 -6.46 7.15 9.50
C VAL A 81 -7.04 6.78 10.87
N GLU A 82 -6.87 7.61 11.88
CA GLU A 82 -7.42 7.36 13.22
C GLU A 82 -8.96 7.36 13.21
N ALA A 83 -9.57 8.26 12.44
CA ALA A 83 -11.02 8.26 12.26
C ALA A 83 -11.53 6.99 11.53
N ALA A 84 -10.75 6.47 10.57
CA ALA A 84 -11.04 5.21 9.88
C ALA A 84 -10.82 3.98 10.79
N ARG A 85 -9.89 4.02 11.73
CA ARG A 85 -9.69 2.97 12.74
C ARG A 85 -10.83 2.91 13.76
N ALA A 86 -11.46 4.04 14.03
CA ALA A 86 -12.61 4.15 14.93
C ALA A 86 -13.95 3.84 14.25
N SER A 87 -13.94 3.42 12.98
CA SER A 87 -15.14 3.00 12.24
C SER A 87 -15.12 1.49 11.94
N ASP A 88 -16.20 0.98 11.33
CA ASP A 88 -16.38 -0.44 11.00
C ASP A 88 -15.57 -0.90 9.76
N LEU A 89 -14.53 -0.16 9.38
CA LEU A 89 -13.65 -0.53 8.26
C LEU A 89 -12.74 -1.69 8.65
N SER A 90 -12.33 -2.48 7.64
CA SER A 90 -11.43 -3.62 7.84
C SER A 90 -10.12 -3.20 8.53
N THR A 91 -9.72 -3.96 9.55
CA THR A 91 -8.46 -3.78 10.26
C THR A 91 -7.24 -3.89 9.33
N THR A 92 -7.31 -4.75 8.31
CA THR A 92 -6.29 -4.84 7.25
C THR A 92 -6.13 -3.51 6.52
N LEU A 93 -7.24 -2.88 6.12
CA LEU A 93 -7.23 -1.62 5.39
C LEU A 93 -6.69 -0.49 6.28
N THR A 94 -7.14 -0.39 7.53
CA THR A 94 -6.71 0.68 8.43
C THR A 94 -5.26 0.53 8.89
N HIS A 95 -4.75 -0.70 9.00
CA HIS A 95 -3.32 -0.97 9.19
C HIS A 95 -2.48 -0.55 7.98
N TYR A 96 -2.94 -0.85 6.77
CA TYR A 96 -2.29 -0.38 5.54
C TYR A 96 -2.18 1.16 5.51
N LEU A 97 -3.28 1.85 5.77
CA LEU A 97 -3.33 3.32 5.79
C LEU A 97 -2.41 3.92 6.85
N HIS A 98 -2.33 3.29 8.03
CA HIS A 98 -1.39 3.72 9.06
C HIS A 98 0.07 3.62 8.59
N ASN A 99 0.46 2.50 7.98
CA ASN A 99 1.80 2.34 7.43
C ASN A 99 2.09 3.36 6.33
N ALA A 100 1.09 3.70 5.52
CA ALA A 100 1.20 4.78 4.54
C ALA A 100 1.41 6.16 5.19
N GLY A 101 0.76 6.44 6.32
CA GLY A 101 0.93 7.68 7.09
C GLY A 101 2.34 7.83 7.65
N LEU A 102 2.94 6.72 8.11
CA LEU A 102 4.35 6.68 8.47
C LEU A 102 5.22 7.07 7.27
N ARG A 103 5.02 6.46 6.09
CA ARG A 103 5.80 6.81 4.87
C ARG A 103 5.67 8.28 4.48
N LEU A 104 4.47 8.84 4.55
CA LEU A 104 4.25 10.27 4.28
C LEU A 104 5.01 11.16 5.28
N THR A 105 5.05 10.78 6.56
CA THR A 105 5.83 11.48 7.59
C THR A 105 7.33 11.48 7.26
N PHE A 106 7.88 10.36 6.77
CA PHE A 106 9.28 10.30 6.36
C PHE A 106 9.57 11.19 5.14
N LEU A 107 8.66 11.20 4.15
CA LEU A 107 8.79 12.08 2.99
C LEU A 107 8.78 13.56 3.38
N ALA A 108 7.87 13.98 4.26
CA ALA A 108 7.78 15.36 4.74
C ALA A 108 9.07 15.83 5.42
N ARG A 109 9.74 14.93 6.14
CA ARG A 109 11.02 15.21 6.82
C ARG A 109 12.24 15.17 5.89
N GLY A 110 12.04 15.00 4.57
CA GLY A 110 13.13 14.86 3.61
C GLY A 110 13.93 13.56 3.75
N ASN A 111 13.45 12.61 4.56
CA ASN A 111 14.13 11.34 4.79
C ASN A 111 13.86 10.41 3.61
N GLN A 112 14.89 10.18 2.79
CA GLN A 112 14.85 9.16 1.74
C GLN A 112 15.19 7.75 2.28
N GLN A 113 15.46 7.63 3.59
CA GLN A 113 15.73 6.35 4.23
C GLN A 113 14.45 5.51 4.33
N ARG A 114 14.62 4.20 4.22
CA ARG A 114 13.54 3.21 4.28
C ARG A 114 12.94 3.15 5.68
N LEU A 115 11.63 2.85 5.77
CA LEU A 115 10.92 2.65 7.05
C LEU A 115 11.56 1.59 7.95
N ALA A 116 12.14 0.57 7.33
CA ALA A 116 12.80 -0.53 8.02
C ALA A 116 13.98 -1.02 7.19
N SER A 117 14.99 -1.52 7.89
CA SER A 117 16.09 -2.27 7.28
C SER A 117 15.55 -3.50 6.55
N ARG A 118 16.20 -3.82 5.43
CA ARG A 118 15.89 -5.04 4.69
C ARG A 118 16.82 -6.16 5.12
N GLN A 119 16.26 -7.34 5.30
CA GLN A 119 17.01 -8.56 5.52
C GLN A 119 17.18 -9.27 4.20
N VAL A 120 18.42 -9.64 3.87
CA VAL A 120 18.69 -10.54 2.77
C VAL A 120 18.37 -11.94 3.28
N PRO A 121 17.39 -12.65 2.69
CA PRO A 121 17.10 -14.02 3.04
C PRO A 121 18.28 -14.93 2.71
N ASP A 122 18.27 -16.15 3.24
CA ASP A 122 19.21 -17.18 2.80
C ASP A 122 19.11 -17.35 1.27
N PRO A 123 20.26 -17.47 0.56
CA PRO A 123 20.26 -17.62 -0.88
C PRO A 123 19.36 -18.78 -1.33
N GLY A 124 18.51 -18.52 -2.34
CA GLY A 124 17.67 -19.55 -2.93
C GLY A 124 16.36 -19.83 -2.20
N ARG A 125 15.93 -18.98 -1.26
CA ARG A 125 14.56 -19.06 -0.74
C ARG A 125 13.54 -18.92 -1.87
N THR A 126 12.80 -20.00 -2.09
CA THR A 126 11.74 -20.12 -3.09
C THR A 126 10.49 -19.39 -2.60
N ALA A 127 9.88 -18.66 -3.51
CA ALA A 127 8.58 -18.06 -3.32
C ALA A 127 7.68 -18.42 -4.51
N HIS A 128 6.39 -18.57 -4.24
CA HIS A 128 5.38 -18.68 -5.27
C HIS A 128 4.55 -17.41 -5.29
N LEU A 129 4.51 -16.76 -6.45
CA LEU A 129 3.76 -15.55 -6.68
C LEU A 129 2.45 -15.91 -7.39
N GLN A 130 1.34 -15.70 -6.72
CA GLN A 130 0.00 -16.01 -7.19
C GLN A 130 -0.74 -14.71 -7.54
N GLN A 131 -1.27 -14.66 -8.76
CA GLN A 131 -2.17 -13.62 -9.22
C GLN A 131 -3.34 -14.31 -9.93
N ASP A 132 -4.56 -14.05 -9.44
CA ASP A 132 -5.77 -14.75 -9.88
C ASP A 132 -5.56 -16.29 -9.83
N ASP A 133 -5.77 -16.98 -10.95
CA ASP A 133 -5.57 -18.44 -11.07
C ASP A 133 -4.15 -18.84 -11.52
N THR A 134 -3.24 -17.88 -11.66
CA THR A 134 -1.88 -18.13 -12.13
C THR A 134 -0.90 -18.14 -10.96
N SER A 135 0.00 -19.12 -10.94
CA SER A 135 1.08 -19.24 -9.96
C SER A 135 2.41 -19.31 -10.68
N THR A 136 3.28 -18.34 -10.42
CA THR A 136 4.62 -18.24 -11.03
C THR A 136 5.69 -18.44 -9.97
N HIS A 137 6.79 -19.08 -10.36
CA HIS A 137 7.96 -19.17 -9.49
C HIS A 137 8.62 -17.80 -9.31
N ALA A 138 9.04 -17.49 -8.10
CA ALA A 138 9.77 -16.29 -7.76
C ALA A 138 10.90 -16.60 -6.77
N THR A 139 11.94 -15.78 -6.81
CA THR A 139 13.04 -15.83 -5.85
C THR A 139 12.90 -14.67 -4.88
N LEU A 140 12.96 -14.96 -3.58
CA LEU A 140 12.93 -13.90 -2.57
C LEU A 140 14.30 -13.20 -2.52
N VAL A 141 14.32 -11.89 -2.75
CA VAL A 141 15.55 -11.07 -2.79
C VAL A 141 15.79 -10.35 -1.48
N ASP A 142 14.72 -9.82 -0.88
CA ASP A 142 14.78 -9.14 0.42
C ASP A 142 13.43 -9.15 1.13
N THR A 143 13.48 -8.99 2.46
CA THR A 143 12.29 -8.90 3.30
C THR A 143 12.38 -7.74 4.28
N SER A 144 11.22 -7.23 4.67
CA SER A 144 11.04 -6.27 5.76
C SER A 144 9.65 -6.45 6.35
N PRO A 145 9.36 -5.86 7.53
CA PRO A 145 8.01 -5.88 8.09
C PRO A 145 6.92 -5.28 7.18
N PHE A 146 7.30 -4.46 6.20
CA PHE A 146 6.36 -3.70 5.36
C PHE A 146 6.36 -4.12 3.88
N GLY A 147 7.21 -5.06 3.48
CA GLY A 147 7.41 -5.37 2.07
C GLY A 147 8.42 -6.45 1.80
N LEU A 148 8.36 -6.96 0.58
CA LEU A 148 9.23 -8.01 0.03
C LEU A 148 9.84 -7.51 -1.29
N GLY A 149 11.08 -7.89 -1.57
CA GLY A 149 11.66 -7.84 -2.89
C GLY A 149 11.65 -9.24 -3.47
N VAL A 150 11.11 -9.43 -4.69
CA VAL A 150 11.13 -10.72 -5.38
C VAL A 150 11.61 -10.57 -6.82
N GLU A 151 12.24 -11.60 -7.34
CA GLU A 151 12.59 -11.73 -8.75
C GLU A 151 11.74 -12.80 -9.42
N THR A 152 11.24 -12.51 -10.62
CA THR A 152 10.37 -13.40 -11.40
C THR A 152 10.61 -13.21 -12.89
N ASP A 153 10.19 -14.17 -13.71
CA ASP A 153 10.22 -14.08 -15.18
C ASP A 153 9.05 -13.28 -15.76
N THR A 154 8.01 -13.01 -14.95
CA THR A 154 6.75 -12.44 -15.39
C THR A 154 6.61 -10.98 -14.95
N ALA A 155 6.37 -10.09 -15.90
CA ALA A 155 6.09 -8.68 -15.59
C ALA A 155 4.72 -8.54 -14.93
N LEU A 156 4.66 -7.85 -13.78
CA LEU A 156 3.41 -7.51 -13.12
C LEU A 156 3.09 -6.03 -13.18
N THR A 157 1.81 -5.71 -13.31
CA THR A 157 1.32 -4.32 -13.30
C THR A 157 1.42 -3.74 -11.88
N PRO A 158 1.95 -2.52 -11.70
CA PRO A 158 1.88 -1.82 -10.43
C PRO A 158 0.44 -1.74 -9.89
N ASP A 159 0.32 -1.76 -8.56
CA ASP A 159 -0.92 -1.75 -7.79
C ASP A 159 -1.83 -2.98 -8.00
N SER A 160 -1.37 -4.02 -8.72
CA SER A 160 -2.02 -5.33 -8.69
C SER A 160 -1.87 -5.99 -7.33
N VAL A 161 -2.92 -6.71 -6.90
CA VAL A 161 -2.88 -7.54 -5.70
C VAL A 161 -2.32 -8.90 -6.06
N VAL A 162 -1.35 -9.35 -5.27
CA VAL A 162 -0.71 -10.66 -5.44
C VAL A 162 -0.60 -11.34 -4.09
N ARG A 163 -0.61 -12.67 -4.11
CA ARG A 163 -0.29 -13.50 -2.95
C ARG A 163 1.11 -14.07 -3.13
N VAL A 164 1.95 -13.95 -2.11
CA VAL A 164 3.28 -14.54 -2.07
C VAL A 164 3.29 -15.64 -1.03
N VAL A 165 3.57 -16.86 -1.44
CA VAL A 165 3.79 -17.99 -0.53
C VAL A 165 5.30 -18.21 -0.46
N VAL A 166 5.88 -17.96 0.71
CA VAL A 166 7.31 -18.17 0.97
C VAL A 166 7.47 -19.48 1.74
N GLU A 167 8.31 -20.37 1.23
CA GLU A 167 8.67 -21.60 1.93
C GLU A 167 9.76 -21.29 2.97
N GLU A 168 9.51 -21.65 4.22
CA GLU A 168 10.46 -21.50 5.32
C GLU A 168 11.33 -22.76 5.45
N ALA A 169 12.54 -22.60 5.99
CA ALA A 169 13.50 -23.68 6.12
C ALA A 169 13.03 -24.84 7.02
N ASP A 170 12.03 -24.60 7.88
CA ASP A 170 11.42 -25.61 8.76
C ASP A 170 10.23 -26.34 8.12
N GLY A 171 10.00 -26.13 6.81
CA GLY A 171 8.91 -26.75 6.06
C GLY A 171 7.55 -26.08 6.23
N ARG A 172 7.46 -25.00 7.02
CA ARG A 172 6.26 -24.15 7.05
C ARG A 172 6.23 -23.25 5.83
N SER A 173 5.04 -22.76 5.48
CA SER A 173 4.90 -21.71 4.49
C SER A 173 4.33 -20.48 5.16
N ARG A 174 4.78 -19.30 4.74
CA ARG A 174 4.19 -18.03 5.15
C ARG A 174 3.56 -17.37 3.94
N THR A 175 2.31 -16.98 4.09
CA THR A 175 1.55 -16.32 3.03
C THR A 175 1.48 -14.83 3.29
N TYR A 176 1.82 -14.04 2.27
CA TYR A 176 1.68 -12.59 2.27
C TYR A 176 0.69 -12.19 1.19
N GLU A 177 -0.21 -11.25 1.51
CA GLU A 177 -1.03 -10.56 0.52
C GLU A 177 -0.44 -9.16 0.33
N CYS A 178 -0.11 -8.86 -0.91
CA CYS A 178 0.76 -7.75 -1.27
C CYS A 178 0.18 -6.94 -2.42
N LEU A 179 0.57 -5.67 -2.49
CA LEU A 179 0.45 -4.84 -3.68
C LEU A 179 1.79 -4.76 -4.40
N VAL A 180 1.78 -4.81 -5.73
CA VAL A 180 2.98 -4.54 -6.53
C VAL A 180 3.29 -3.04 -6.49
N ALA A 181 4.28 -2.63 -5.70
CA ALA A 181 4.67 -1.23 -5.58
C ALA A 181 5.47 -0.74 -6.80
N HIS A 182 6.30 -1.61 -7.38
CA HIS A 182 7.00 -1.37 -8.64
C HIS A 182 7.42 -2.69 -9.30
N CYS A 183 7.60 -2.64 -10.62
CA CYS A 183 8.14 -3.72 -11.44
C CYS A 183 9.26 -3.13 -12.29
N ARG A 184 10.50 -3.61 -12.10
CA ARG A 184 11.69 -3.13 -12.81
C ARG A 184 12.28 -4.27 -13.65
N PRO A 185 12.50 -4.09 -14.96
CA PRO A 185 13.15 -5.11 -15.78
C PRO A 185 14.60 -5.34 -15.33
N LEU A 186 15.03 -6.58 -15.45
CA LEU A 186 16.41 -7.07 -15.30
C LEU A 186 16.83 -7.75 -16.61
N ASP A 187 18.12 -8.11 -16.72
CA ASP A 187 18.63 -8.83 -17.89
C ASP A 187 17.93 -10.18 -18.12
N SER A 188 17.44 -10.83 -17.05
CA SER A 188 16.82 -12.17 -17.10
C SER A 188 15.45 -12.23 -16.42
N GLY A 189 14.68 -11.14 -16.40
CA GLY A 189 13.33 -11.11 -15.83
C GLY A 189 12.97 -9.76 -15.23
N TYR A 190 12.33 -9.78 -14.07
CA TYR A 190 11.81 -8.59 -13.39
C TYR A 190 12.09 -8.65 -11.89
N HIS A 191 12.51 -7.51 -11.33
CA HIS A 191 12.52 -7.26 -9.89
C HIS A 191 11.22 -6.56 -9.50
N LEU A 192 10.46 -7.18 -8.61
CA LEU A 192 9.24 -6.63 -8.04
C LEU A 192 9.49 -6.14 -6.62
N GLY A 193 9.08 -4.91 -6.35
CA GLY A 193 8.90 -4.43 -4.99
C GLY A 193 7.47 -4.64 -4.56
N LEU A 194 7.26 -5.40 -3.50
CA LEU A 194 5.95 -5.75 -2.97
C LEU A 194 5.71 -5.04 -1.64
N GLU A 195 4.50 -4.52 -1.47
CA GLU A 195 4.04 -3.88 -0.24
C GLU A 195 3.06 -4.81 0.47
N ILE A 196 3.42 -5.28 1.67
CA ILE A 196 2.59 -6.21 2.45
C ILE A 196 1.43 -5.45 3.09
N PHE A 197 0.20 -5.92 2.89
CA PHE A 197 -0.97 -5.45 3.65
C PHE A 197 -1.58 -6.52 4.56
N THR A 198 -1.34 -7.81 4.29
CA THR A 198 -1.70 -8.92 5.19
C THR A 198 -0.59 -9.98 5.20
N SER A 199 -0.35 -10.61 6.35
CA SER A 199 0.49 -11.81 6.46
C SER A 199 -0.20 -12.89 7.30
N LYS A 200 0.00 -14.16 6.92
CA LYS A 200 -0.58 -15.34 7.56
C LYS A 200 0.50 -16.42 7.68
N LEU A 201 0.54 -17.09 8.82
CA LEU A 201 1.37 -18.27 9.07
C LEU A 201 0.63 -19.55 8.68
#